data_AF-A0A431LLW8-F1
#
_entry.id   AF-A0A431LLW8-F1
#
_cell.length_a   1.000
_cell.length_b   1.000
_cell.length_c   1.000
_cell.angle_alpha   90.00
_cell.angle_beta   90.00
_cell.angle_gamma   90.00
#
_symmetry.space_group_name_H-M   'P 1'
#
loop_
_entity.id
_entity.type
_entity.pdbx_description
1 polymer ?
#
loop_
_entity_poly.entity_id
_entity_poly.type
_entity_poly.pdbx_seq_one_letter_code
_entity_poly.pdbx_strand_id
1 'polypeptide(L)'
;MLQPQILGTVSTPYGDARIVIGRYPKGGAIAVQLLLGDDPDDGWTLSTNLASYGARVATDEFTVKSWSKNEPVIEPMLATGLFEDTGRRCPSGFVEAPVWRVKDPAHVPPVPAGVAHA
;
A
#
# COMPACT_ATOMS: atom_id res chain seq x y z
N MET A 1 -3.76 2.10 11.05
CA MET A 1 -4.11 0.91 10.24
C MET A 1 -4.44 -0.25 11.17
N LEU A 2 -5.04 -1.33 10.67
CA LEU A 2 -5.24 -2.57 11.44
C LEU A 2 -4.10 -3.55 11.15
N GLN A 3 -3.63 -4.24 12.19
CA GLN A 3 -2.62 -5.31 12.13
C GLN A 3 -1.34 -4.91 11.35
N PRO A 4 -0.63 -3.85 11.79
CA PRO A 4 0.61 -3.42 11.14
C PRO A 4 1.71 -4.46 11.31
N GLN A 5 2.45 -4.73 10.24
CA GLN A 5 3.71 -5.47 10.26
C GLN A 5 4.76 -4.80 9.37
N ILE A 6 6.03 -4.94 9.72
CA ILE A 6 7.16 -4.40 8.95
C ILE A 6 7.62 -5.48 7.96
N LEU A 7 7.70 -5.15 6.68
CA LEU A 7 8.16 -6.07 5.63
C LEU A 7 9.66 -5.93 5.30
N GLY A 8 10.25 -4.79 5.65
CA GLY A 8 11.64 -4.49 5.34
C GLY A 8 11.89 -2.98 5.25
N THR A 9 12.97 -2.60 4.59
CA THR A 9 13.35 -1.21 4.36
C THR A 9 13.51 -0.93 2.87
N VAL A 10 13.40 0.35 2.51
CA VAL A 10 13.66 0.86 1.16
C VAL A 10 14.37 2.21 1.27
N SER A 11 15.39 2.42 0.45
CA SER A 11 16.02 3.73 0.32
C SER A 11 15.15 4.65 -0.55
N THR A 12 14.83 5.82 -0.03
CA THR A 12 14.04 6.84 -0.73
C THR A 12 14.82 8.14 -0.85
N PRO A 13 14.42 9.08 -1.72
CA PRO A 13 15.02 10.42 -1.74
C PRO A 13 14.87 11.21 -0.44
N TYR A 14 14.05 10.73 0.49
CA TYR A 14 13.80 11.36 1.80
C TYR A 14 14.54 10.65 2.95
N GLY A 15 15.36 9.64 2.63
CA GLY A 15 16.03 8.77 3.61
C GLY A 15 15.53 7.33 3.55
N ASP A 16 16.16 6.46 4.33
CA ASP A 16 15.71 5.07 4.47
C ASP A 16 14.39 5.00 5.22
N ALA A 17 13.45 4.25 4.66
CA ALA A 17 12.12 4.08 5.21
C ALA A 17 11.81 2.61 5.48
N ARG A 18 11.15 2.33 6.60
CA ARG A 18 10.54 1.03 6.91
C ARG A 18 9.23 0.89 6.15
N ILE A 19 9.06 -0.24 5.45
CA ILE A 19 7.81 -0.59 4.75
C ILE A 19 6.87 -1.24 5.76
N VAL A 20 5.79 -0.55 6.09
CA VAL A 20 4.75 -1.05 6.99
C VAL A 20 3.51 -1.40 6.19
N ILE A 21 3.02 -2.62 6.36
CA ILE A 21 1.79 -3.10 5.73
C ILE A 21 0.74 -3.43 6.79
N GLY A 22 -0.53 -3.20 6.47
CA GLY A 22 -1.68 -3.58 7.27
C GLY A 22 -2.95 -3.42 6.45
N ARG A 23 -4.08 -3.16 7.09
CA ARG A 23 -5.34 -2.86 6.38
C ARG A 23 -5.96 -1.53 6.81
N TYR A 24 -6.65 -0.88 5.87
CA TYR A 24 -7.49 0.26 6.19
C TYR A 24 -8.66 -0.21 7.09
N PRO A 25 -8.95 0.50 8.20
CA PRO A 25 -10.07 0.14 9.07
C PRO A 25 -11.43 0.16 8.34
N LYS A 26 -11.58 1.10 7.40
CA LYS A 26 -12.74 1.18 6.50
C LYS A 26 -12.43 0.48 5.19
N GLY A 27 -13.31 -0.43 4.76
CA GLY A 27 -13.20 -1.16 3.49
C GLY A 27 -12.20 -2.31 3.48
N GLY A 28 -11.27 -2.40 4.44
CA GLY A 28 -10.41 -3.57 4.64
C GLY A 28 -9.35 -3.83 3.57
N ALA A 29 -9.19 -2.95 2.57
CA ALA A 29 -8.11 -3.03 1.60
C ALA A 29 -6.73 -2.89 2.29
N ILE A 30 -5.70 -3.42 1.66
CA ILE A 30 -4.32 -3.30 2.15
C ILE A 30 -3.92 -1.83 2.21
N ALA A 31 -3.27 -1.45 3.31
CA ALA A 31 -2.65 -0.16 3.53
C ALA A 31 -1.14 -0.33 3.61
N VAL A 32 -0.38 0.50 2.87
CA VAL A 32 1.09 0.51 2.88
C VAL A 32 1.57 1.89 3.27
N GLN A 33 2.43 1.95 4.28
CA GLN A 33 3.06 3.16 4.79
C GLN A 33 4.59 3.04 4.75
N LEU A 34 5.25 4.19 4.63
CA LEU A 34 6.70 4.35 4.71
C LEU A 34 6.99 5.20 5.94
N LEU A 35 7.73 4.66 6.90
CA LEU A 35 8.15 5.36 8.12
C LEU A 35 9.65 5.67 8.05
N LEU A 36 10.02 6.94 8.18
CA LEU A 36 11.42 7.42 8.14
C LEU A 36 12.08 7.26 9.50
N GLY A 37 13.29 6.73 9.49
CA GLY A 37 14.07 6.53 10.72
C GLY A 37 13.30 5.73 11.78
N ASP A 38 13.52 6.09 13.04
CA ASP A 38 12.94 5.39 14.20
C ASP A 38 11.62 5.99 14.68
N ASP A 39 11.28 7.22 14.28
CA ASP A 39 10.06 7.91 14.67
C ASP A 39 8.83 7.25 14.00
N PRO A 40 7.88 6.68 14.76
CA PRO A 40 6.68 6.05 14.19
C PRO A 40 5.71 7.06 13.56
N ASP A 41 5.84 8.35 13.87
CA ASP A 41 4.98 9.42 13.36
C ASP A 41 5.58 10.13 12.13
N ASP A 42 6.89 9.96 11.88
CA ASP A 42 7.53 10.48 10.68
C ASP A 42 7.37 9.50 9.51
N GLY A 43 6.37 9.74 8.67
CA GLY A 43 6.08 8.85 7.56
C GLY A 43 4.99 9.36 6.61
N TRP A 44 4.63 8.51 5.66
CA TRP A 44 3.53 8.77 4.75
C TRP A 44 2.91 7.48 4.22
N THR A 45 1.72 7.60 3.62
CA THR A 45 0.99 6.45 3.06
C THR A 45 1.23 6.35 1.56
N LEU A 46 1.71 5.19 1.12
CA LEU A 46 1.91 4.85 -0.29
C LEU A 46 0.58 4.44 -0.96
N SER A 47 -0.25 3.70 -0.24
CA SER A 47 -1.55 3.26 -0.74
C SER A 47 -2.61 4.37 -0.71
N THR A 48 -3.70 4.17 -1.46
CA THR A 48 -4.94 4.94 -1.34
C THR A 48 -6.11 3.98 -1.14
N ASN A 49 -7.13 4.34 -0.35
CA ASN A 49 -8.23 3.43 -0.01
C ASN A 49 -9.39 3.54 -0.99
N LEU A 50 -9.17 3.21 -2.27
CA LEU A 50 -10.24 3.30 -3.27
C LEU A 50 -11.30 2.21 -3.14
N ALA A 51 -11.01 1.11 -2.43
CA ALA A 51 -12.00 0.06 -2.14
C ALA A 51 -13.22 0.61 -1.38
N SER A 52 -13.01 1.56 -0.46
CA SER A 52 -14.10 2.25 0.24
C SER A 52 -14.98 3.13 -0.66
N TYR A 53 -14.57 3.32 -1.91
CA TYR A 53 -15.28 4.08 -2.94
C TYR A 53 -15.66 3.22 -4.15
N GLY A 54 -15.64 1.89 -4.01
CA GLY A 54 -16.13 0.95 -5.03
C GLY A 54 -15.07 0.36 -5.95
N ALA A 55 -13.78 0.66 -5.76
CA ALA A 55 -12.73 -0.03 -6.52
C ALA A 55 -12.64 -1.51 -6.13
N ARG A 56 -12.56 -2.39 -7.13
CA ARG A 56 -12.45 -3.84 -6.92
C ARG A 56 -10.99 -4.26 -6.90
N VAL A 57 -10.48 -4.55 -5.70
CA VAL A 57 -9.16 -5.13 -5.45
C VAL A 57 -9.32 -6.46 -4.71
N ALA A 58 -8.49 -7.45 -5.04
CA ALA A 58 -8.45 -8.71 -4.32
C ALA A 58 -7.85 -8.54 -2.91
N THR A 59 -7.88 -9.59 -2.10
CA THR A 59 -7.45 -9.54 -0.70
C THR A 59 -5.94 -9.33 -0.53
N ASP A 60 -5.15 -9.66 -1.54
CA ASP A 60 -3.70 -9.48 -1.68
C ASP A 60 -3.32 -8.24 -2.51
N GLU A 61 -4.30 -7.42 -2.89
CA GLU A 61 -4.12 -6.25 -3.75
C GLU A 61 -4.50 -4.94 -3.05
N PHE A 62 -3.96 -3.83 -3.58
CA PHE A 62 -4.26 -2.48 -3.13
C PHE A 62 -4.06 -1.48 -4.25
N THR A 63 -4.66 -0.30 -4.10
CA THR A 63 -4.43 0.83 -5.00
C THR A 63 -3.30 1.72 -4.47
N VAL A 64 -2.42 2.12 -5.38
CA VAL A 64 -1.24 2.93 -5.09
C VAL A 64 -1.49 4.38 -5.45
N LYS A 65 -1.13 5.27 -4.53
CA LYS A 65 -1.11 6.71 -4.77
C LYS A 65 0.19 7.04 -5.50
N SER A 66 0.30 6.79 -6.79
CA SER A 66 1.56 6.93 -7.57
C SER A 66 1.86 8.37 -8.03
N TRP A 67 1.46 9.37 -7.25
CA TRP A 67 1.58 10.79 -7.58
C TRP A 67 2.13 11.60 -6.39
N SER A 68 2.58 12.83 -6.66
CA SER A 68 3.13 13.75 -5.67
C SER A 68 4.34 13.15 -4.94
N LYS A 69 4.41 13.23 -3.60
CA LYS A 69 5.51 12.67 -2.76
C LYS A 69 5.84 11.20 -3.06
N ASN A 70 4.91 10.44 -3.64
CA ASN A 70 5.12 9.02 -3.91
C ASN A 70 5.76 8.73 -5.27
N GLU A 71 5.76 9.65 -6.23
CA GLU A 71 6.35 9.42 -7.57
C GLU A 71 7.77 8.88 -7.49
N PRO A 72 8.68 9.47 -6.68
CA PRO A 72 10.08 9.05 -6.65
C PRO A 72 10.31 7.69 -5.97
N VAL A 73 9.30 7.13 -5.28
CA VAL A 73 9.45 5.87 -4.54
C VAL A 73 8.77 4.70 -5.23
N ILE A 74 8.13 4.91 -6.38
CA ILE A 74 7.46 3.83 -7.14
C ILE A 74 8.46 2.77 -7.61
N GLU A 75 9.50 3.19 -8.32
CA GLU A 75 10.53 2.26 -8.81
C GLU A 75 11.30 1.58 -7.66
N PRO A 76 11.78 2.30 -6.62
CA PRO A 76 12.37 1.66 -5.44
C PRO A 76 11.45 0.63 -4.77
N MET A 77 10.16 0.92 -4.64
CA MET A 77 9.21 -0.01 -4.02
C MET A 77 9.01 -1.28 -4.83
N LEU A 78 8.94 -1.19 -6.16
CA LEU A 78 8.87 -2.37 -7.03
C LEU A 78 10.20 -3.15 -7.02
N ALA A 79 11.34 -2.45 -6.98
CA ALA A 79 12.67 -3.05 -6.93
C ALA A 79 12.92 -3.89 -5.67
N THR A 80 12.17 -3.66 -4.58
CA THR A 80 12.23 -4.53 -3.39
C THR A 80 11.80 -5.98 -3.66
N GLY A 81 11.03 -6.21 -4.72
CA GLY A 81 10.46 -7.52 -5.03
C GLY A 81 9.31 -7.95 -4.10
N LEU A 82 8.86 -7.09 -3.19
CA LEU A 82 7.71 -7.34 -2.30
C LEU A 82 6.37 -7.19 -3.03
N PHE A 83 6.33 -6.33 -4.05
CA PHE A 83 5.10 -5.96 -4.77
C PHE A 83 5.24 -6.19 -6.27
N GLU A 84 4.09 -6.35 -6.93
CA GLU A 84 3.95 -6.45 -8.38
C GLU A 84 2.93 -5.41 -8.85
N ASP A 85 3.26 -4.63 -9.88
CA ASP A 85 2.26 -3.86 -10.62
C ASP A 85 1.46 -4.80 -11.53
N THR A 86 0.16 -4.94 -11.28
CA THR A 86 -0.71 -5.85 -12.03
C THR A 86 -1.06 -5.34 -13.44
N GLY A 87 -0.66 -4.11 -13.78
CA GLY A 87 -1.06 -3.42 -15.01
C GLY A 87 -2.48 -2.84 -14.97
N ARG A 88 -3.29 -3.19 -13.96
CA ARG A 88 -4.63 -2.60 -13.78
C ARG A 88 -4.56 -1.22 -13.15
N ARG A 89 -5.54 -0.39 -13.49
CA ARG A 89 -5.67 0.99 -13.02
C ARG A 89 -7.09 1.23 -12.50
N CYS A 90 -7.21 1.96 -11.40
CA CYS A 90 -8.47 2.39 -10.83
C CYS A 90 -8.64 3.91 -10.97
N PRO A 91 -9.73 4.40 -11.58
CA PRO A 91 -10.00 5.83 -11.65
C PRO A 91 -10.11 6.47 -10.25
N SER A 92 -9.52 7.64 -10.06
CA SER A 92 -9.61 8.45 -8.85
C SER A 92 -9.62 9.93 -9.22
N GLY A 93 -10.81 10.47 -9.51
CA GLY A 93 -10.95 11.84 -9.99
C GLY A 93 -10.24 12.03 -11.33
N PHE A 94 -9.21 12.89 -11.36
CA PHE A 94 -8.42 13.21 -12.56
C PHE A 94 -7.18 12.33 -12.76
N VAL A 95 -6.95 11.35 -11.88
CA VAL A 95 -5.79 10.45 -11.94
C VAL A 95 -6.22 8.99 -11.95
N GLU A 96 -5.29 8.12 -12.29
CA GLU A 96 -5.46 6.68 -12.22
C GLU A 96 -4.51 6.08 -11.19
N ALA A 97 -5.04 5.32 -10.25
CA ALA A 97 -4.26 4.62 -9.24
C ALA A 97 -3.89 3.21 -9.74
N PRO A 98 -2.59 2.86 -9.84
CA PRO A 98 -2.15 1.49 -10.07
C PRO A 98 -2.71 0.52 -9.04
N VAL A 99 -3.09 -0.67 -9.48
CA VAL A 99 -3.40 -1.78 -8.58
C VAL A 99 -2.17 -2.66 -8.48
N TRP A 100 -1.61 -2.75 -7.28
CA TRP A 100 -0.47 -3.61 -6.97
C TRP A 100 -0.90 -4.81 -6.16
N ARG A 101 -0.11 -5.88 -6.26
CA ARG A 101 -0.26 -7.13 -5.52
C ARG A 101 0.93 -7.35 -4.59
N VAL A 102 0.67 -7.86 -3.39
CA VAL A 102 1.71 -8.40 -2.49
C VAL A 102 2.11 -9.79 -2.99
N LYS A 103 3.38 -9.99 -3.31
CA LYS A 103 3.83 -11.22 -4.00
C LYS A 103 3.87 -12.45 -3.11
N ASP A 104 4.26 -12.29 -1.84
CA ASP A 104 4.33 -13.39 -0.88
C ASP A 104 3.04 -13.42 -0.03
N PRO A 105 2.25 -14.52 -0.06
CA PRO A 105 1.07 -14.68 0.78
C PRO A 105 1.35 -14.50 2.28
N ALA A 106 2.56 -14.80 2.76
CA ALA A 106 2.93 -14.58 4.17
C ALA A 106 2.99 -13.10 4.56
N HIS A 107 3.15 -12.20 3.56
CA HIS A 107 3.16 -10.76 3.77
C HIS A 107 1.78 -10.12 3.63
N VAL A 108 0.76 -10.88 3.23
CA VAL A 108 -0.62 -10.38 3.11
C VAL A 108 -1.23 -10.27 4.51
N PRO A 109 -1.56 -9.06 5.00
CA PRO A 109 -2.18 -8.91 6.31
C PRO A 109 -3.55 -9.58 6.34
N PRO A 110 -3.97 -10.22 7.45
CA PRO A 110 -5.25 -10.91 7.51
C PRO A 110 -6.43 -9.93 7.36
N VAL A 111 -7.55 -10.39 6.79
CA VAL A 111 -8.75 -9.55 6.64
C VAL A 111 -9.45 -9.41 8.01
N PRO A 112 -9.76 -8.18 8.48
CA PRO A 112 -10.49 -7.98 9.72
C PRO A 112 -11.84 -8.66 9.69
N ALA A 113 -12.20 -9.32 10.80
CA ALA A 113 -13.54 -9.87 10.98
C ALA A 113 -14.58 -8.74 10.87
N GLY A 114 -15.62 -8.96 10.04
CA GLY A 114 -16.73 -8.02 9.88
C GLY A 114 -16.63 -7.05 8.69
N VAL A 115 -15.58 -7.11 7.87
CA VAL A 115 -15.54 -6.41 6.57
C VAL A 115 -16.10 -7.34 5.50
N ALA A 116 -17.37 -7.14 5.10
CA ALA A 116 -17.95 -7.88 3.99
C ALA A 116 -17.40 -7.35 2.66
N HIS A 117 -16.79 -8.23 1.86
CA HIS A 117 -16.48 -7.93 0.45
C HIS A 117 -17.79 -8.04 -0.34
N ALA A 118 -18.23 -6.95 -0.97
CA ALA A 118 -19.34 -6.92 -1.91
C ALA A 118 -18.83 -7.04 -3.36
#